data_AF-A0A1M4YKX6-F1
#
_entry.id   AF-A0A1M4YKX6-F1
#
_cell.length_a   1.000
_cell.length_b   1.000
_cell.length_c   1.000
_cell.angle_alpha   90.00
_cell.angle_beta   90.00
_cell.angle_gamma   90.00
#
_symmetry.space_group_name_H-M   'P 1'
#
loop_
_entity.id
_entity.type
_entity.pdbx_description
1 polymer ?
#
loop_
_entity_poly.entity_id
_entity_poly.type
_entity_poly.pdbx_seq_one_letter_code
_entity_poly.pdbx_strand_id
1 'polypeptide(L)'
;MKNVFFILFIFSIVSCSKKEPQDLYPADSPKASYDTMAIDSFSTGAISVDVAEQIRMSSQKYQDSVKEALKLQEQEKKIKEEIEQENKKKAEEEKKQKASETPASDVKKE
;
A
#
# COMPACT_ATOMS: atom_id res chain seq x y z
N MET A 1 -70.19 -50.77 34.18
CA MET A 1 -69.64 -49.98 33.05
C MET A 1 -70.04 -48.49 33.06
N LYS A 2 -70.67 -47.92 34.12
CA LYS A 2 -71.02 -46.47 34.14
C LYS A 2 -69.83 -45.57 34.52
N ASN A 3 -68.91 -46.06 35.36
CA ASN A 3 -67.85 -45.23 35.94
C ASN A 3 -66.59 -45.13 35.06
N VAL A 4 -66.46 -45.99 34.04
CA VAL A 4 -65.29 -46.02 33.14
C VAL A 4 -65.25 -44.79 32.23
N PHE A 5 -66.43 -44.37 31.73
CA PHE A 5 -66.55 -43.16 30.92
C PHE A 5 -66.16 -41.89 31.68
N PHE A 6 -66.44 -41.85 32.98
CA PHE A 6 -66.09 -40.70 33.82
C PHE A 6 -64.58 -40.59 34.05
N ILE A 7 -63.89 -41.73 34.20
CA ILE A 7 -62.43 -41.78 34.38
C ILE A 7 -61.72 -41.33 33.10
N LEU A 8 -62.17 -41.81 31.93
CA LEU A 8 -61.65 -41.39 30.63
C LEU A 8 -61.83 -39.89 30.38
N PHE A 9 -62.97 -39.33 30.81
CA PHE A 9 -63.27 -37.91 30.68
C PHE A 9 -62.31 -37.05 31.52
N ILE A 10 -62.08 -37.43 32.79
CA ILE A 10 -61.12 -36.72 33.67
C ILE A 10 -59.69 -36.81 33.10
N PHE A 11 -59.29 -37.98 32.59
CA PHE A 11 -57.95 -38.15 31.99
C PHE A 11 -57.75 -37.29 30.74
N SER A 12 -58.79 -37.10 29.93
CA SER A 12 -58.73 -36.24 28.74
C SER A 12 -58.52 -34.76 29.08
N ILE A 13 -59.02 -34.30 30.23
CA ILE A 13 -58.87 -32.89 30.66
C ILE A 13 -57.45 -32.64 31.18
N VAL A 14 -56.86 -33.59 31.89
CA VAL A 14 -55.49 -33.48 32.44
C VAL A 14 -54.42 -33.53 31.35
N SER A 15 -54.67 -34.26 30.24
CA SER A 15 -53.69 -34.44 29.15
C SER A 15 -53.46 -33.19 28.29
N CYS A 16 -54.26 -32.13 28.44
CA CYS A 16 -54.08 -30.87 27.69
C CYS A 16 -53.43 -29.73 28.50
N SER A 17 -53.06 -29.96 29.78
CA SER A 17 -52.58 -28.89 30.66
C SER A 17 -51.07 -28.66 30.68
N LYS A 18 -50.28 -29.37 29.86
CA LYS A 18 -48.82 -29.22 29.80
C LYS A 18 -48.34 -28.96 28.38
N LYS A 19 -48.54 -27.72 27.93
CA LYS A 19 -47.72 -27.13 26.88
C LYS A 19 -47.05 -25.92 27.52
N GLU A 20 -45.88 -26.13 28.11
CA GLU A 20 -44.99 -25.01 28.38
C GLU A 20 -44.70 -24.33 27.03
N PRO A 21 -44.65 -22.99 26.98
CA PRO A 21 -44.27 -22.30 25.75
C PRO A 21 -42.91 -22.85 25.34
N GLN A 22 -42.84 -23.45 24.15
CA GLN A 22 -41.60 -23.93 23.59
C GLN A 22 -40.66 -22.73 23.50
N ASP A 23 -39.61 -22.74 24.31
CA ASP A 23 -38.62 -21.68 24.30
C ASP A 23 -38.02 -21.60 22.89
N LEU A 24 -38.20 -20.44 22.26
CA LEU A 24 -37.72 -20.21 20.89
C LEU A 24 -36.19 -20.17 20.84
N TYR A 25 -35.53 -20.02 21.99
CA TYR A 25 -34.08 -20.01 22.13
C TYR A 25 -33.65 -20.91 23.29
N PRO A 26 -33.65 -22.24 23.11
CA PRO A 26 -33.11 -23.15 24.12
C PRO A 26 -31.67 -22.74 24.46
N ALA A 27 -31.30 -22.78 25.73
CA ALA A 27 -29.97 -22.39 26.21
C ALA A 27 -28.83 -23.18 25.53
N ASP A 28 -29.13 -24.38 25.04
CA ASP A 28 -28.22 -25.24 24.28
C ASP A 28 -28.22 -24.97 22.75
N SER A 29 -28.93 -23.93 22.29
CA SER A 29 -28.84 -23.49 20.90
C SER A 29 -27.42 -22.98 20.61
N PRO A 30 -26.80 -23.37 19.47
CA PRO A 30 -25.47 -22.91 19.13
C PRO A 30 -25.51 -21.39 18.96
N LYS A 31 -25.01 -20.67 19.97
CA LYS A 31 -24.91 -19.21 19.93
C LYS A 31 -23.92 -18.85 18.84
N ALA A 32 -24.41 -18.26 17.76
CA ALA A 32 -23.55 -17.77 16.70
C ALA A 32 -22.62 -16.68 17.28
N SER A 33 -21.31 -16.94 17.23
CA SER A 33 -20.29 -15.98 17.62
C SER A 33 -20.11 -15.00 16.47
N TYR A 34 -20.68 -13.81 16.62
CA TYR A 34 -20.43 -12.70 15.71
C TYR A 34 -19.36 -11.80 16.30
N ASP A 35 -18.53 -11.25 15.43
CA ASP A 35 -17.65 -10.16 15.82
C ASP A 35 -18.53 -8.91 16.09
N THR A 36 -18.69 -8.58 17.37
CA THR A 36 -19.44 -7.39 17.81
C THR A 36 -18.52 -6.19 18.02
N MET A 37 -17.27 -6.24 17.55
CA MET A 37 -16.40 -5.07 17.58
C MET A 37 -16.99 -4.00 16.68
N ALA A 38 -17.39 -2.88 17.29
CA ALA A 38 -17.86 -1.72 16.57
C ALA A 38 -16.68 -1.11 15.80
N ILE A 39 -16.64 -1.34 14.49
CA ILE A 39 -15.73 -0.63 13.58
C ILE A 39 -16.37 0.74 13.31
N ASP A 40 -15.94 1.74 14.07
CA ASP A 40 -16.38 3.11 13.85
C ASP A 40 -15.71 3.70 12.60
N SER A 41 -16.52 4.01 11.59
CA SER A 41 -16.11 4.66 10.35
C SER A 41 -15.60 6.09 10.56
N PHE A 42 -15.72 6.64 11.78
CA PHE A 42 -15.22 7.97 12.16
C PHE A 42 -14.00 7.92 13.10
N SER A 43 -13.46 6.74 13.38
CA SER A 43 -12.24 6.61 14.16
C SER A 43 -11.04 7.24 13.44
N THR A 44 -10.03 7.66 14.21
CA THR A 44 -8.83 8.29 13.66
C THR A 44 -8.15 7.36 12.65
N GLY A 45 -8.02 7.80 11.41
CA GLY A 45 -7.45 7.02 10.31
C GLY A 45 -8.48 6.25 9.47
N ALA A 46 -9.76 6.25 9.85
CA ALA A 46 -10.82 5.77 8.99
C ALA A 46 -10.99 6.72 7.79
N ILE A 47 -10.89 6.15 6.60
CA ILE A 47 -11.06 6.86 5.33
C ILE A 47 -11.94 6.00 4.41
N SER A 48 -12.62 6.63 3.47
CA SER A 48 -13.38 5.89 2.46
C SER A 48 -12.43 5.12 1.54
N VAL A 49 -12.96 4.05 0.92
CA VAL A 49 -12.23 3.23 -0.04
C VAL A 49 -11.66 4.08 -1.18
N ASP A 50 -12.43 5.05 -1.68
CA ASP A 50 -12.01 5.94 -2.76
C ASP A 50 -10.81 6.81 -2.38
N VAL A 51 -10.81 7.34 -1.16
CA VAL A 51 -9.70 8.15 -0.63
C VAL A 51 -8.46 7.26 -0.43
N ALA A 52 -8.63 6.05 0.09
CA ALA A 52 -7.53 5.09 0.23
C ALA A 52 -6.90 4.74 -1.13
N GLU A 53 -7.71 4.56 -2.16
CA GLU A 53 -7.24 4.31 -3.51
C GLU A 53 -6.50 5.52 -4.09
N GLN A 54 -7.03 6.72 -3.92
CA GLN A 54 -6.37 7.96 -4.36
C GLN A 54 -5.00 8.15 -3.70
N ILE A 55 -4.89 7.87 -2.39
CA ILE A 55 -3.63 7.91 -1.65
C ILE A 55 -2.65 6.88 -2.22
N ARG A 56 -3.10 5.65 -2.49
CA ARG A 56 -2.25 4.60 -3.08
C ARG A 56 -1.71 5.01 -4.45
N MET A 57 -2.60 5.50 -5.32
CA MET A 57 -2.24 5.92 -6.67
C MET A 57 -1.29 7.13 -6.67
N SER A 58 -1.54 8.12 -5.81
CA SER A 58 -0.68 9.30 -5.70
C SER A 58 0.70 8.97 -5.12
N SER A 59 0.76 8.08 -4.12
CA SER A 59 2.02 7.63 -3.53
C SER A 59 2.91 6.92 -4.56
N GLN A 60 2.34 6.02 -5.36
CA GLN A 60 3.06 5.34 -6.45
C GLN A 60 3.61 6.34 -7.48
N LYS A 61 2.76 7.27 -7.93
CA LYS A 61 3.18 8.33 -8.86
C LYS A 61 4.34 9.15 -8.32
N TYR A 62 4.26 9.57 -7.05
CA TYR A 62 5.33 10.34 -6.41
C TYR A 62 6.65 9.56 -6.38
N GLN A 63 6.61 8.29 -5.98
CA GLN A 63 7.81 7.45 -5.96
C GLN A 63 8.44 7.29 -7.33
N ASP A 64 7.62 7.14 -8.37
CA ASP A 64 8.10 6.99 -9.74
C ASP A 64 8.69 8.30 -10.27
N SER A 65 8.06 9.45 -9.99
CA SER A 65 8.62 10.77 -10.31
C SER A 65 9.98 11.02 -9.64
N VAL A 66 10.13 10.60 -8.38
CA VAL A 66 11.42 10.72 -7.68
C VAL A 66 12.50 9.86 -8.35
N LYS A 67 12.17 8.63 -8.76
CA LYS A 67 13.11 7.76 -9.49
C LYS A 67 13.49 8.34 -10.84
N GLU A 68 12.55 8.94 -11.55
CA GLU A 68 12.81 9.59 -12.84
C GLU A 68 13.76 10.78 -12.69
N ALA A 69 13.51 11.64 -11.71
CA ALA A 69 14.37 12.78 -11.40
C ALA A 69 15.82 12.33 -11.08
N LEU A 70 15.98 11.25 -10.30
CA LEU A 70 17.31 10.68 -10.01
C LEU A 70 18.02 10.17 -11.27
N LYS A 71 17.30 9.48 -12.17
CA LYS A 71 17.88 9.00 -13.43
C LYS A 71 18.34 10.15 -14.32
N LEU A 72 17.56 11.22 -14.44
CA LEU A 72 17.94 12.41 -15.20
C LEU A 72 19.19 13.06 -14.60
N GLN A 73 19.26 13.17 -13.27
CA GLN A 73 20.42 13.71 -12.58
C GLN A 73 21.69 12.88 -12.83
N GLU A 74 21.59 11.55 -12.85
CA GLU A 74 22.72 10.68 -13.17
C GLU A 74 23.19 10.84 -14.62
N GLN A 75 22.25 10.99 -15.57
CA GLN A 75 22.59 11.24 -16.98
C GLN A 75 23.27 12.60 -17.15
N GLU A 76 22.75 13.65 -16.52
CA GLU A 76 23.39 14.97 -16.56
C GLU A 76 24.80 14.95 -15.97
N LYS A 77 25.02 14.22 -14.87
CA LYS A 77 26.35 14.06 -14.28
C LYS A 77 27.31 13.35 -15.25
N LYS A 78 26.90 12.25 -15.88
CA LYS A 78 27.71 11.53 -16.87
C LYS A 78 28.09 12.43 -18.05
N ILE A 79 27.13 13.16 -18.60
CA ILE A 79 27.37 14.09 -19.71
C ILE A 79 28.34 15.20 -19.29
N LYS A 80 28.18 15.77 -18.09
CA LYS A 80 29.11 16.79 -17.57
C LYS A 80 30.52 16.23 -17.37
N GLU A 81 30.64 15.02 -16.84
CA GLU A 81 31.93 14.35 -16.66
C GLU A 81 32.61 14.06 -18.01
N GLU A 82 31.86 13.60 -19.02
CA GLU A 82 32.37 13.38 -20.38
C GLU A 82 32.83 14.69 -21.03
N ILE A 83 32.05 15.77 -20.91
CA ILE A 83 32.41 17.10 -21.43
C ILE A 83 33.65 17.65 -20.70
N GLU A 84 33.76 17.49 -19.38
CA GLU A 84 34.95 17.91 -18.64
C GLU A 84 36.19 17.12 -19.05
N GLN A 85 36.07 15.81 -19.27
CA GLN A 85 37.18 14.99 -19.77
C GLN A 85 37.59 15.38 -21.19
N GLU A 86 36.63 15.65 -22.08
CA GLU A 86 36.91 16.11 -23.44
C GLU A 86 37.58 17.49 -23.44
N ASN A 87 37.09 18.43 -22.63
CA ASN A 87 37.69 19.77 -22.49
C ASN A 87 39.10 19.71 -21.91
N LYS A 88 39.36 18.83 -20.92
CA LYS A 88 40.71 18.62 -20.38
C LYS A 88 41.66 18.05 -21.44
N LYS A 89 41.21 17.10 -22.25
CA LYS A 89 42.01 16.52 -23.35
C LYS A 89 42.32 17.56 -24.43
N LYS A 90 41.34 18.35 -24.86
CA LYS A 90 41.54 19.43 -25.85
C LYS A 90 42.49 20.53 -25.34
N ALA A 91 42.39 20.89 -24.06
CA ALA A 91 43.31 21.87 -23.45
C ALA A 91 44.75 21.35 -23.33
N GLU A 92 44.94 20.04 -23.15
CA GLU A 92 46.27 19.42 -23.14
C GLU A 92 46.87 19.32 -24.55
N GLU A 93 46.03 19.08 -25.55
CA GLU A 93 46.42 19.03 -26.97
C GLU A 93 46.81 20.41 -27.51
N GLU A 94 46.06 21.48 -27.17
CA GLU A 94 46.44 22.86 -27.50
C GLU A 94 47.76 23.28 -26.83
N LYS A 95 48.04 22.82 -25.60
CA LYS A 95 49.33 23.11 -24.94
C LYS A 95 50.50 22.40 -25.62
N LYS A 96 50.28 21.20 -26.16
CA LYS A 96 51.32 20.48 -26.94
C LYS A 96 51.54 21.11 -28.32
N GLN A 97 50.50 21.60 -28.99
CA GLN A 97 50.63 22.30 -30.27
C GLN A 97 51.30 23.68 -30.11
N LYS A 98 50.96 24.46 -29.07
CA LYS A 98 51.65 25.73 -28.76
C LYS A 98 53.11 25.55 -28.34
N ALA A 99 53.48 24.38 -27.81
CA ALA A 99 54.87 24.07 -27.49
C ALA A 99 55.70 23.63 -28.70
N SER A 100 55.08 23.16 -29.79
CA SER A 100 55.80 22.79 -31.03
C SER A 100 55.94 23.93 -32.04
N GLU A 101 55.30 25.08 -31.80
CA GLU A 101 55.37 26.27 -32.67
C GLU A 101 56.35 27.35 -32.17
N THR A 102 57.21 27.07 -31.19
CA THR A 102 58.38 27.92 -30.92
C THR A 102 59.59 27.38 -31.70
N PRO A 103 59.86 27.85 -32.94
CA PRO A 103 61.08 27.47 -33.63
C PRO A 103 62.28 28.10 -32.94
N ALA A 104 63.34 27.31 -32.82
CA ALA A 104 64.68 27.81 -32.58
C ALA A 104 65.07 28.78 -33.72
N SER A 105 65.26 30.06 -33.39
CA SER A 105 66.13 30.94 -34.16
C SER A 105 66.70 32.05 -33.28
N ASP A 106 67.72 31.71 -32.51
CA ASP A 106 68.77 32.67 -32.16
C ASP A 106 70.11 31.94 -32.08
N VAL A 107 70.74 31.80 -33.26
CA VAL A 107 72.17 31.57 -33.40
C VAL A 107 72.71 32.72 -34.25
N LYS A 108 73.58 33.53 -33.60
CA LYS A 108 74.73 34.26 -34.17
C LYS A 108 74.49 35.65 -34.79
N LYS A 109 74.72 36.69 -33.97
CA LYS A 109 75.43 37.93 -34.38
C LYS A 109 75.89 38.76 -33.16
N GLU A 110 77.13 38.53 -32.71
CA GLU A 110 78.22 39.52 -32.54
C GLU A 110 79.46 38.80 -31.97
#